data_AF-A0AAV5L3R1-F1
#
_entry.id   AF-A0AAV5L3R1-F1
#
_cell.length_a   1.000
_cell.length_b   1.000
_cell.length_c   1.000
_cell.angle_alpha   90.00
_cell.angle_beta   90.00
_cell.angle_gamma   90.00
#
_symmetry.space_group_name_H-M   'P 1'
#
loop_
_entity.id
_entity.type
_entity.pdbx_description
1 polymer ?
#
loop_
_entity_poly.entity_id
_entity_poly.type
_entity_poly.pdbx_seq_one_letter_code
_entity_poly.pdbx_strand_id
1 'polypeptide(L)' 'MTDYPTPSNFLNPLPAYPVKQMCKAIDDPKTGNNTFEKLHGVANVYYNYSGKATCFDLASHSDSLGLAGWTWQVP' A
#
# COMPACT_ATOMS: atom_id res chain seq x y z
N MET A 1 6.97 0.06 7.80
CA MET A 1 7.99 1.09 7.52
C MET A 1 7.41 2.51 7.44
N THR A 2 6.24 2.71 6.83
CA THR A 2 5.63 4.04 6.62
C THR A 2 4.39 4.32 7.50
N ASP A 3 4.34 3.84 8.74
CA ASP A 3 3.18 4.03 9.64
C ASP A 3 3.20 5.40 10.35
N TYR A 4 3.14 6.47 9.57
CA TYR A 4 3.24 7.84 10.08
C TYR A 4 1.90 8.35 10.63
N PRO A 5 1.92 9.25 11.64
CA PRO A 5 0.71 9.84 12.21
C PRO A 5 0.05 10.90 11.31
N THR A 6 0.67 11.23 10.17
CA THR A 6 0.21 12.22 9.19
C THR A 6 0.17 11.60 7.80
N PRO A 7 -0.65 12.14 6.87
CA PRO A 7 -0.59 11.74 5.46
C PRO A 7 0.82 11.91 4.91
N SER A 8 1.24 10.99 4.05
CA SER A 8 2.60 11.00 3.48
C SER A 8 2.59 10.48 2.04
N ASN A 9 3.61 10.84 1.28
CA ASN A 9 3.79 10.39 -0.10
C ASN A 9 5.27 10.11 -0.40
N PHE A 10 5.86 9.21 0.39
CA PHE A 10 7.26 8.82 0.23
C PHE A 10 7.42 7.67 -0.79
N LEU A 11 6.89 6.49 -0.46
CA LEU A 11 6.81 5.36 -1.39
C LEU A 11 5.53 5.40 -2.23
N ASN A 12 4.40 5.63 -1.57
CA ASN A 12 3.07 5.78 -2.17
C ASN A 12 2.29 6.85 -1.38
N PRO A 13 1.23 7.43 -1.96
CA PRO A 13 0.31 8.29 -1.22
C PRO A 13 -0.45 7.46 -0.19
N LEU A 14 -0.24 7.75 1.10
CA LEU A 14 -0.82 7.02 2.22
C LEU A 14 -1.55 7.95 3.19
N PRO A 15 -2.64 7.48 3.83
CA PRO A 15 -3.32 8.20 4.89
C PRO A 15 -2.46 8.27 6.16
N ALA A 16 -2.90 9.07 7.13
CA ALA A 16 -2.41 8.97 8.51
C ALA A 16 -2.75 7.60 9.12
N TYR A 17 -1.76 7.00 9.80
CA TYR A 17 -1.82 5.68 10.42
C TYR A 17 -2.27 4.58 9.44
N PRO A 18 -1.52 4.34 8.34
CA PRO A 18 -1.94 3.42 7.30
C PRO A 18 -2.13 1.99 7.81
N VAL A 19 -1.35 1.52 8.78
CA VAL A 19 -1.54 0.18 9.36
C VAL A 19 -2.91 0.06 10.03
N LYS A 20 -3.34 1.09 10.76
CA LYS A 20 -4.67 1.13 11.36
C LYS A 20 -5.78 1.10 10.31
N GLN A 21 -5.61 1.79 9.17
CA GLN A 21 -6.60 1.76 8.10
C GLN A 21 -6.65 0.38 7.40
N MET A 22 -5.51 -0.28 7.25
CA MET A 22 -5.44 -1.64 6.72
C MET A 22 -6.15 -2.64 7.64
N CYS A 23 -5.92 -2.57 8.96
CA CYS A 23 -6.65 -3.42 9.91
C CYS A 23 -8.17 -3.22 9.83
N LYS A 24 -8.65 -1.97 9.71
CA LYS A 24 -10.08 -1.71 9.50
C LYS A 24 -10.64 -2.35 8.24
N ALA A 25 -9.85 -2.47 7.17
CA ALA A 25 -10.29 -3.14 5.94
C ALA A 25 -10.39 -4.66 6.13
N ILE A 26 -9.52 -5.26 6.95
CA ILE A 26 -9.57 -6.69 7.31
C ILE A 26 -10.79 -6.99 8.19
N ASP A 27 -11.05 -6.10 9.15
CA ASP A 27 -12.13 -6.23 10.14
C ASP A 27 -13.50 -5.80 9.57
N ASP A 28 -13.58 -5.38 8.30
CA ASP A 28 -14.84 -4.96 7.69
C ASP A 28 -15.81 -6.15 7.60
N PRO A 29 -16.94 -6.13 8.35
CA PRO A 29 -17.89 -7.23 8.38
C PRO A 29 -18.54 -7.51 7.02
N LYS A 30 -18.53 -6.54 6.08
CA LYS A 30 -19.08 -6.71 4.73
C LYS A 30 -18.33 -7.77 3.92
N THR A 31 -17.04 -7.94 4.19
CA THR A 31 -16.20 -8.94 3.50
C THR A 31 -16.37 -10.35 4.08
N GLY A 32 -17.05 -10.48 5.23
CA GLY A 32 -17.33 -11.77 5.87
C GLY A 32 -16.08 -12.63 6.07
N ASN A 33 -16.07 -13.83 5.49
CA ASN A 33 -14.93 -14.76 5.49
C ASN A 33 -14.16 -14.79 4.15
N ASN A 34 -14.43 -13.85 3.24
CA ASN A 34 -13.72 -13.78 1.97
C ASN A 34 -12.32 -13.19 2.18
N THR A 35 -11.33 -14.06 2.32
CA THR A 35 -9.92 -13.67 2.52
C THR A 35 -9.39 -12.80 1.38
N PHE A 36 -9.85 -13.04 0.15
CA PHE A 36 -9.40 -12.26 -1.01
C PHE A 36 -9.92 -10.83 -0.97
N GLU A 37 -11.20 -10.62 -0.63
CA GLU A 37 -11.76 -9.27 -0.48
C GLU A 37 -11.08 -8.48 0.65
N LYS A 38 -10.77 -9.14 1.78
CA LYS A 38 -9.99 -8.53 2.86
C LYS A 38 -8.60 -8.09 2.40
N LEU A 39 -7.90 -8.98 1.71
CA LEU A 39 -6.57 -8.69 1.17
C LEU A 39 -6.63 -7.56 0.13
N HIS A 40 -7.65 -7.56 -0.73
CA HIS A 40 -7.89 -6.48 -1.68
C HIS A 40 -8.14 -5.15 -0.98
N GLY A 41 -8.92 -5.12 0.11
CA GLY A 41 -9.14 -3.93 0.93
C GLY A 41 -7.84 -3.37 1.52
N VAL A 42 -6.98 -4.24 2.05
CA VAL A 42 -5.64 -3.87 2.54
C VAL A 42 -4.77 -3.31 1.41
N ALA A 43 -4.70 -4.00 0.28
CA ALA A 43 -3.93 -3.59 -0.88
C ALA A 43 -4.42 -2.23 -1.42
N ASN A 44 -5.73 -1.99 -1.42
CA ASN A 44 -6.32 -0.74 -1.86
C ASN A 44 -5.87 0.46 -1.00
N VAL A 45 -5.68 0.27 0.32
CA VAL A 45 -5.11 1.31 1.19
C VAL A 45 -3.66 1.65 0.82
N TYR A 46 -2.87 0.69 0.35
CA TYR A 46 -1.46 0.93 0.00
C TYR A 46 -1.26 1.44 -1.44
N TYR A 47 -1.92 0.79 -2.40
CA TYR A 47 -1.71 1.01 -3.83
C TYR A 47 -2.68 2.02 -4.45
N ASN A 48 -3.85 2.24 -3.83
CA ASN A 48 -4.90 3.06 -4.44
C ASN A 48 -5.68 3.92 -3.42
N TYR A 49 -5.01 4.40 -2.37
CA TYR A 49 -5.64 5.31 -1.42
C TYR A 49 -6.18 6.58 -2.08
N SER A 50 -5.50 7.08 -3.12
CA SER A 50 -5.93 8.26 -3.88
C SER A 50 -7.09 8.03 -4.85
N GLY A 51 -7.49 6.77 -5.08
CA GLY A 51 -8.55 6.40 -6.02
C GLY A 51 -8.19 6.58 -7.51
N LYS A 52 -6.93 6.83 -7.84
CA LYS A 52 -6.46 7.07 -9.21
C LYS A 52 -6.11 5.80 -9.98
N ALA A 53 -5.81 4.70 -9.29
CA ALA A 53 -5.43 3.44 -9.91
C ALA A 53 -6.69 2.63 -10.27
N THR A 54 -6.73 2.12 -11.49
CA THR A 54 -7.79 1.21 -11.96
C THR A 54 -7.43 -0.27 -11.74
N CYS A 55 -6.14 -0.58 -11.58
CA CYS A 55 -5.58 -1.91 -11.31
C CYS A 55 -4.28 -1.75 -10.50
N PHE A 56 -3.87 -2.81 -9.78
CA PHE A 56 -2.58 -2.85 -9.11
C PHE A 56 -1.51 -3.37 -10.07
N ASP A 57 -0.61 -2.48 -10.50
CA ASP A 57 0.55 -2.87 -11.29
C ASP A 57 1.68 -3.39 -10.37
N LEU A 58 1.68 -4.70 -10.18
CA LEU A 58 2.67 -5.40 -9.35
C LEU A 58 4.04 -5.55 -10.03
N ALA A 59 4.13 -5.30 -11.34
CA ALA A 59 5.38 -5.36 -12.09
C ALA A 59 6.02 -3.97 -12.27
N SER A 60 5.40 -2.92 -11.72
CA SER A 60 5.92 -1.57 -11.82
C SER A 60 7.26 -1.41 -11.11
N HIS A 61 8.23 -0.84 -11.80
CA HIS A 61 9.57 -0.52 -11.29
C HIS A 61 9.83 0.99 -11.45
N SER A 62 9.03 1.84 -10.78
CA SER A 62 9.29 3.28 -10.81
C SER A 62 10.54 3.60 -9.99
N ASP A 63 11.68 3.74 -10.66
CA ASP A 63 12.98 3.99 -10.02
C ASP A 63 13.22 5.48 -9.73
N SER A 64 12.29 6.13 -9.04
CA SER A 64 12.50 7.51 -8.55
C SER A 64 13.36 7.59 -7.29
N LEU A 65 13.63 6.44 -6.66
CA LEU A 65 14.30 6.32 -5.36
C LEU A 65 15.70 5.68 -5.45
N GLY A 66 16.22 5.43 -6.65
CA GLY A 66 17.58 4.92 -6.86
C GLY A 66 17.77 3.46 -6.42
N LEU A 67 16.73 2.64 -6.58
CA LEU A 67 16.73 1.22 -6.23
C LEU A 67 17.80 0.43 -6.99
N ALA A 68 18.13 0.82 -8.22
CA ALA A 68 19.24 0.22 -8.95
C ALA A 68 20.59 0.40 -8.23
N GLY A 69 20.81 1.56 -7.60
CA GLY A 69 22.00 1.81 -6.78
C GLY A 69 22.02 0.94 -5.53
N TRP A 70 20.87 0.75 -4.89
CA TRP A 70 20.74 -0.13 -3.72
C TRP A 70 21.08 -1.59 -4.06
N THR A 71 20.60 -2.11 -5.20
CA THR A 71 20.92 -3.47 -5.69
C THR A 71 22.41 -3.66 -5.92
N TRP A 72 23.13 -2.61 -6.33
CA TRP A 72 24.59 -2.67 -6.46
C TRP A 72 25.31 -2.74 -5.09
N GLN A 73 24.79 -2.03 -4.07
CA GLN A 73 25.40 -2.02 -2.73
C GLN A 73 25.20 -3.31 -1.95
N VAL A 74 24.06 -3.98 -2.15
CA VAL A 74 23.66 -5.18 -1.41
C VAL A 74 23.55 -6.36 -2.40
N PRO A 75 24.67 -7.05 -2.68
CA PRO A 75 24.71 -8.15 -3.65
C PRO A 75 23.96 -9.41 -3.19
#